data_AF-R3I8L5-F1
#
_entry.id   AF-R3I8L5-F1
#
_cell.length_a   1.000
_cell.length_b   1.000
_cell.length_c   1.000
_cell.angle_alpha   90.00
_cell.angle_beta   90.00
_cell.angle_gamma   90.00
#
_symmetry.space_group_name_H-M   'P 1'
#
loop_
_entity.id
_entity.type
_entity.pdbx_description
1 polymer ?
#
loop_
_entity_poly.entity_id
_entity_poly.type
_entity_poly.pdbx_seq_one_letter_code
_entity_poly.pdbx_strand_id
1 'polypeptide(L)'
;MGKIASNQGAAQAAVSGISNVSVSGGAKCQLGKSNLSGMKKGAQVSNQLVANVSKMVECVNNQASKFPKLAAVIAARDSRTRFK
;
A
#
# COMPACT_ATOMS: atom_id res chain seq x y z
N MET A 1 9.86 -24.20 21.65
CA MET A 1 9.24 -22.87 21.77
C MET A 1 10.17 -21.87 21.09
N GLY A 2 9.73 -21.21 20.02
CA GLY A 2 10.58 -20.26 19.29
C GLY A 2 10.87 -19.02 20.14
N LYS A 3 12.09 -18.48 20.04
CA LYS A 3 12.45 -17.21 20.67
C LYS A 3 11.46 -16.13 20.20
N ILE A 4 10.76 -15.50 21.14
CA ILE A 4 9.96 -14.31 20.84
C ILE A 4 10.96 -13.15 20.68
N ALA A 5 11.42 -12.95 19.45
CA ALA A 5 12.35 -11.90 19.07
C ALA A 5 11.96 -11.33 17.71
N SER A 6 12.28 -10.06 17.46
CA SER A 6 12.00 -9.41 16.19
C SER A 6 12.68 -10.11 15.02
N ASN A 7 11.96 -10.25 13.90
CA ASN A 7 12.47 -10.83 12.67
C ASN A 7 12.34 -9.83 11.52
N GLN A 8 13.41 -9.07 11.28
CA GLN A 8 13.45 -8.07 10.20
C GLN A 8 13.24 -8.71 8.83
N GLY A 9 13.85 -9.88 8.59
CA GLY A 9 13.73 -10.60 7.32
C GLY A 9 12.29 -11.00 7.00
N ALA A 10 11.54 -11.48 7.99
CA ALA A 10 10.11 -11.78 7.84
C ALA A 10 9.28 -10.50 7.56
N ALA A 11 9.58 -9.38 8.23
CA ALA A 11 8.91 -8.11 7.97
C ALA A 11 9.22 -7.56 6.55
N GLN A 12 10.45 -7.71 6.08
CA GLN A 12 10.87 -7.32 4.74
C GLN A 12 10.24 -8.21 3.66
N ALA A 13 10.20 -9.52 3.88
CA ALA A 13 9.51 -10.46 3.00
C ALA A 13 8.01 -10.14 2.89
N ALA A 14 7.35 -9.84 4.01
CA ALA A 14 5.93 -9.46 4.01
C ALA A 14 5.66 -8.18 3.22
N VAL A 15 6.52 -7.16 3.35
CA VAL A 15 6.38 -5.90 2.59
C VAL A 15 6.69 -6.09 1.11
N SER A 16 7.62 -6.97 0.76
CA SER A 16 8.03 -7.20 -0.64
C SER A 16 6.87 -7.66 -1.53
N GLY A 17 5.91 -8.43 -0.98
CA GLY A 17 4.72 -8.86 -1.71
C GLY A 17 3.73 -7.72 -1.99
N ILE A 18 3.74 -6.69 -1.14
CA ILE A 18 2.84 -5.53 -1.26
C ILE A 18 3.45 -4.45 -2.15
N SER A 19 4.77 -4.23 -2.06
CA SER A 19 5.47 -3.19 -2.85
C SER A 19 5.44 -3.41 -4.36
N ASN A 20 5.13 -4.64 -4.81
CA ASN A 20 4.93 -4.95 -6.23
C ASN A 20 3.56 -4.51 -6.76
N VAL A 21 2.63 -4.13 -5.87
CA VAL A 21 1.32 -3.61 -6.26
C VAL A 21 1.47 -2.13 -6.55
N SER A 22 1.48 -1.79 -7.84
CA SER A 22 1.41 -0.41 -8.32
C SER A 22 0.22 -0.28 -9.29
N VAL A 23 -0.46 0.86 -9.21
CA VAL A 23 -1.47 1.22 -10.20
C VAL A 23 -0.77 2.11 -11.23
N SER A 24 -0.33 1.52 -12.34
CA SER A 24 0.09 2.33 -13.50
C SER A 24 -1.12 3.14 -13.95
N GLY A 25 -0.99 4.47 -14.04
CA GLY A 25 -2.09 5.40 -14.25
C GLY A 25 -3.15 4.86 -15.22
N GLY A 26 -4.37 4.68 -14.72
CA GLY A 26 -5.46 4.12 -15.52
C GLY A 26 -5.91 5.06 -16.62
N ALA A 27 -6.50 4.50 -17.68
CA ALA A 27 -7.06 5.28 -18.77
C ALA A 27 -8.16 6.22 -18.26
N LYS A 28 -8.10 7.49 -18.66
CA LYS A 28 -9.16 8.46 -18.36
C LYS A 28 -10.30 8.28 -19.36
N CYS A 29 -11.51 8.17 -18.85
CA CYS A 29 -12.73 8.22 -19.64
C CYS A 29 -13.02 9.68 -20.00
N GLN A 30 -12.96 10.01 -21.29
CA GLN A 30 -13.34 11.30 -21.83
C GLN A 30 -14.42 11.10 -22.90
N LEU A 31 -15.45 11.94 -22.85
CA LEU A 31 -16.54 11.91 -23.83
C LEU A 31 -16.27 12.94 -24.92
N GLY A 32 -16.32 12.51 -26.18
CA GLY A 32 -16.06 13.40 -27.32
C GLY A 32 -17.18 14.40 -27.58
N LYS A 33 -18.42 13.92 -27.82
CA LYS A 33 -19.57 14.78 -28.15
C LYS A 33 -20.78 14.63 -27.24
N SER A 34 -20.85 13.59 -26.42
CA SER A 34 -22.05 13.30 -25.63
C SER A 34 -22.32 14.37 -24.58
N ASN A 35 -23.54 14.91 -24.62
CA ASN A 35 -24.02 15.94 -23.69
C ASN A 35 -24.98 15.38 -22.63
N LEU A 36 -25.37 14.09 -22.72
CA LEU A 36 -26.23 13.42 -21.76
C LEU A 36 -25.63 13.47 -20.34
N SER A 37 -26.40 13.99 -19.38
CA SER A 37 -25.98 14.15 -17.99
C SER A 37 -25.53 12.82 -17.36
N GLY A 38 -26.27 11.74 -17.62
CA GLY A 38 -25.92 10.39 -17.14
C GLY A 38 -24.54 9.91 -17.64
N MET A 39 -24.22 10.18 -18.91
CA MET A 39 -22.91 9.83 -19.47
C MET A 39 -21.78 10.63 -18.83
N LYS A 40 -21.96 11.95 -18.67
CA LYS A 40 -20.97 12.81 -18.00
C LYS A 40 -20.70 12.34 -16.57
N LYS A 41 -21.76 11.99 -15.83
CA LYS A 41 -21.64 11.45 -14.47
C LYS A 41 -20.94 10.09 -14.46
N GLY A 42 -21.25 9.22 -15.42
CA GLY A 42 -20.54 7.95 -15.61
C GLY A 42 -19.04 8.15 -15.80
N ALA A 43 -18.64 9.01 -16.75
CA ALA A 43 -17.22 9.32 -17.00
C ALA A 43 -16.52 9.89 -15.76
N GLN A 44 -17.21 10.77 -15.01
CA GLN A 44 -16.68 11.31 -13.75
C GLN A 44 -16.43 10.22 -12.70
N VAL A 45 -17.43 9.36 -12.44
CA VAL A 45 -17.32 8.27 -11.45
C VAL A 45 -16.23 7.28 -11.86
N SER A 46 -16.15 6.91 -13.14
CA SER A 46 -15.09 6.02 -13.64
C SER A 46 -13.70 6.61 -13.40
N ASN A 47 -13.51 7.90 -13.68
CA ASN A 47 -12.23 8.58 -13.44
C ASN A 47 -11.89 8.68 -11.95
N GLN A 48 -12.88 8.90 -11.10
CA GLN A 48 -12.70 8.93 -9.63
C GLN A 48 -12.33 7.54 -9.09
N LEU A 49 -12.90 6.47 -9.62
CA LEU A 49 -12.57 5.09 -9.23
C LEU A 49 -11.08 4.80 -9.42
N VAL A 50 -10.53 5.13 -10.59
CA VAL A 50 -9.11 4.94 -10.89
C VAL A 50 -8.23 5.72 -9.90
N ALA A 51 -8.58 6.96 -9.61
CA ALA A 51 -7.85 7.79 -8.66
C ALA A 51 -7.92 7.24 -7.23
N ASN A 52 -9.10 6.77 -6.79
CA ASN A 52 -9.30 6.23 -5.45
C ASN A 52 -8.54 4.92 -5.24
N VAL A 53 -8.54 4.03 -6.23
CA VAL A 53 -7.77 2.77 -6.18
C VAL A 53 -6.27 3.08 -6.10
N SER A 54 -5.80 4.04 -6.89
CA SER A 54 -4.40 4.50 -6.84
C SER A 54 -4.02 5.01 -5.45
N LYS A 55 -4.86 5.86 -4.85
CA LYS A 55 -4.65 6.40 -3.50
C LYS A 55 -4.69 5.32 -2.41
N MET A 56 -5.56 4.32 -2.56
CA MET A 56 -5.63 3.18 -1.64
C MET A 56 -4.31 2.39 -1.66
N VAL A 57 -3.81 2.06 -2.84
CA VAL A 57 -2.54 1.34 -3.01
C VAL A 57 -1.37 2.13 -2.42
N GLU A 58 -1.32 3.45 -2.65
CA GLU A 58 -0.32 4.33 -2.05
C GLU A 58 -0.37 4.31 -0.51
N CYS A 59 -1.58 4.41 0.06
CA CYS A 59 -1.77 4.38 1.51
C CYS A 59 -1.30 3.04 2.11
N VAL A 60 -1.67 1.91 1.49
CA VAL A 60 -1.24 0.58 1.91
C VAL A 60 0.28 0.45 1.82
N ASN A 61 0.91 0.89 0.73
CA ASN A 61 2.37 0.89 0.59
C ASN A 61 3.06 1.75 1.66
N ASN A 62 2.52 2.93 1.96
CA ASN A 62 3.04 3.81 3.00
C ASN A 62 2.99 3.14 4.38
N GLN A 63 1.89 2.46 4.71
CA GLN A 63 1.77 1.71 5.96
C GLN A 63 2.67 0.48 5.98
N ALA A 64 2.77 -0.25 4.87
CA ALA A 64 3.64 -1.41 4.73
C ALA A 64 5.11 -1.05 5.00
N SER A 65 5.57 0.10 4.48
CA SER A 65 6.94 0.59 4.68
C SER A 65 7.32 0.85 6.16
N LYS A 66 6.34 0.94 7.06
CA LYS A 66 6.58 1.14 8.50
C LYS A 66 6.94 -0.15 9.23
N PHE A 67 6.46 -1.31 8.78
CA PHE A 67 6.72 -2.58 9.47
C PHE A 67 8.21 -2.96 9.53
N PRO A 68 9.03 -2.82 8.46
CA PRO A 68 10.46 -3.09 8.54
C PRO A 68 11.19 -2.14 9.49
N LYS A 69 10.78 -0.86 9.53
CA LYS A 69 11.33 0.14 10.44
C LYS A 69 11.01 -0.22 11.90
N LEU A 70 9.76 -0.62 12.16
CA LEU A 70 9.33 -1.06 13.48
C LEU A 70 10.08 -2.33 13.91
N ALA A 71 10.22 -3.30 13.01
CA ALA A 71 10.98 -4.53 13.25
C ALA A 71 12.45 -4.24 13.57
N ALA A 72 13.06 -3.25 12.91
CA ALA A 72 14.42 -2.81 13.20
C ALA A 72 14.57 -2.22 14.61
N VAL A 73 13.63 -1.35 15.02
CA VAL A 73 13.61 -0.77 16.36
C VAL A 73 13.44 -1.85 17.43
N ILE A 74 12.54 -2.81 17.21
CA ILE A 74 12.32 -3.92 18.15
C ILE A 74 13.54 -4.84 18.19
N ALA A 75 14.17 -5.15 17.04
CA ALA A 75 15.41 -5.95 17.00
C ALA A 75 16.54 -5.28 17.80
N ALA A 76 16.70 -3.96 17.67
CA ALA A 76 17.65 -3.19 18.46
C ALA A 76 17.32 -3.25 19.96
N ARG A 77 16.04 -3.17 20.34
CA ARG A 77 15.60 -3.34 21.73
C ARG A 77 15.88 -4.74 22.26
N ASP A 78 15.54 -5.78 21.50
CA ASP A 78 15.74 -7.18 21.87
C ASP A 78 17.23 -7.52 22.05
N SER A 79 18.10 -6.93 21.23
CA SER A 79 19.56 -7.07 21.39
C SER A 79 20.09 -6.49 22.71
N ARG A 80 19.41 -5.48 23.25
CA ARG A 80 19.77 -4.80 24.51
C ARG A 80 19.07 -5.42 25.72
N THR A 81 17.96 -6.11 25.51
CA THR A 81 17.16 -6.74 26.56
C THR A 81 17.42 -8.23 26.51
N ARG A 82 18.36 -8.71 27.34
CA ARG A 82 18.68 -10.13 27.43
C ARG A 82 17.48 -10.85 28.06
N PHE A 83 16.52 -11.30 27.26
CA PHE A 83 15.47 -12.20 27.72
C PHE A 83 16.15 -13.51 28.16
N LYS A 84 16.36 -13.65 29.48
CA LYS A 84 16.81 -14.87 30.13
C LYS A 84 15.66 -15.87 30.19
#